data_AF-A0A9Q5JNE3-F1
#
_entry.id   AF-A0A9Q5JNE3-F1
#
_cell.length_a   1.000
_cell.length_b   1.000
_cell.length_c   1.000
_cell.angle_alpha   90.00
_cell.angle_beta   90.00
_cell.angle_gamma   90.00
#
_symmetry.space_group_name_H-M   'P 1'
#
loop_
_entity.id
_entity.type
_entity.pdbx_description
1 polymer ?
#
loop_
_entity_poly.entity_id
_entity_poly.type
_entity_poly.pdbx_seq_one_letter_code
_entity_poly.pdbx_strand_id
1 'polypeptide(L)'
;MIKVDQQYFELIEEYRECFDEEIFSARYSDILDKYDYVVGDYGYDQLRLKGFYKDSNKKAEISKRFSSIQDYILEYCNFGCPYFVVRRLSPNEFIEEIDDKEDIIDKLHDVKIQPTIQDTEKHTQAIDQ
;
A
#
# COMPACT_ATOMS: atom_id res chain seq x y z
N MET A 1 2.50 1.91 0.06
CA MET A 1 1.72 2.80 -0.82
C MET A 1 1.87 2.31 -2.24
N ILE A 2 0.75 2.18 -2.94
CA ILE A 2 0.64 1.76 -4.33
C ILE A 2 0.39 3.02 -5.16
N LYS A 3 1.07 3.18 -6.29
CA LYS A 3 0.86 4.35 -7.16
C LYS A 3 0.26 3.91 -8.47
N VAL A 4 -0.97 4.36 -8.74
CA VAL A 4 -1.64 4.15 -10.02
C VAL A 4 -1.97 5.51 -10.63
N ASP A 5 -1.42 5.75 -11.81
CA ASP A 5 -1.48 7.04 -12.51
C ASP A 5 -1.03 8.22 -11.62
N GLN A 6 -1.97 9.08 -11.24
CA GLN A 6 -1.76 10.26 -10.39
C GLN A 6 -2.37 10.08 -8.99
N GLN A 7 -2.83 8.88 -8.67
CA GLN A 7 -3.49 8.57 -7.40
C GLN A 7 -2.62 7.63 -6.58
N TYR A 8 -2.72 7.81 -5.27
CA TYR A 8 -2.02 6.97 -4.30
C TYR A 8 -3.04 6.12 -3.55
N PHE A 9 -2.71 4.84 -3.41
CA PHE A 9 -3.55 3.87 -2.75
C PHE A 9 -2.81 3.18 -1.62
N GLU A 10 -3.58 2.80 -0.61
CA GLU A 10 -3.15 2.02 0.53
C GLU A 10 -3.92 0.70 0.52
N LEU A 11 -3.21 -0.42 0.63
CA LEU A 11 -3.83 -1.74 0.78
C LEU A 11 -4.33 -1.87 2.21
N ILE A 12 -5.66 -1.94 2.36
CA ILE A 12 -6.32 -2.03 3.67
C ILE A 12 -6.54 -3.49 4.05
N GLU A 13 -6.92 -4.30 3.07
CA GLU A 13 -7.22 -5.71 3.28
C GLU A 13 -6.86 -6.52 2.05
N GLU A 14 -6.36 -7.73 2.29
CA GLU A 14 -6.04 -8.70 1.25
C GLU A 14 -6.42 -10.10 1.72
N TYR A 15 -7.08 -10.84 0.83
CA TYR A 15 -7.41 -12.23 1.03
C TYR A 15 -6.73 -13.08 -0.04
N ARG A 16 -5.90 -14.05 0.41
CA ARG A 16 -5.15 -15.01 -0.40
C ARG A 16 -4.02 -14.42 -1.27
N GLU A 17 -3.34 -13.37 -0.82
CA GLU A 17 -2.13 -12.86 -1.50
C GLU A 17 -2.35 -12.61 -3.00
N CYS A 18 -3.50 -12.01 -3.35
CA CYS A 18 -3.96 -11.86 -4.73
C CYS A 18 -3.82 -10.45 -5.29
N PHE A 19 -3.35 -9.51 -4.48
CA PHE A 19 -3.09 -8.15 -4.92
C PHE A 19 -1.84 -8.12 -5.79
N ASP A 20 -1.99 -7.63 -7.01
CA ASP A 20 -0.91 -7.41 -7.97
C ASP A 20 -1.04 -5.97 -8.49
N GLU A 21 -0.02 -5.17 -8.25
CA GLU A 21 0.00 -3.74 -8.61
C GLU A 21 -0.06 -3.54 -10.13
N GLU A 22 0.58 -4.40 -10.92
CA GLU A 22 0.58 -4.28 -12.38
C GLU A 22 -0.81 -4.60 -12.94
N ILE A 23 -1.44 -5.67 -12.45
CA ILE A 23 -2.80 -6.07 -12.87
C ILE A 23 -3.82 -5.02 -12.43
N PHE A 24 -3.70 -4.53 -11.19
CA PHE A 24 -4.56 -3.47 -10.66
C PHE A 24 -4.44 -2.20 -11.50
N SER A 25 -3.22 -1.72 -11.76
CA SER A 25 -2.98 -0.53 -12.57
C SER A 25 -3.51 -0.69 -13.99
N ALA A 26 -3.36 -1.87 -14.60
CA ALA A 26 -3.85 -2.13 -15.97
C ALA A 26 -5.38 -2.17 -16.08
N ARG A 27 -6.08 -2.52 -15.00
CA ARG A 27 -7.55 -2.56 -14.94
C ARG A 27 -8.18 -1.31 -14.36
N TYR A 28 -7.37 -0.46 -13.71
CA TYR A 28 -7.82 0.81 -13.16
C TYR A 28 -8.39 1.71 -14.25
N SER A 29 -9.38 2.52 -13.88
CA SER A 29 -10.03 3.45 -14.80
C SER A 29 -10.42 4.70 -14.04
N ASP A 30 -10.28 5.86 -14.67
CA ASP A 30 -10.60 7.19 -14.14
C ASP A 30 -12.02 7.31 -13.57
N ILE A 31 -12.96 6.46 -14.01
CA ILE A 31 -14.31 6.41 -13.42
C ILE A 31 -14.29 6.02 -11.94
N LEU A 32 -13.22 5.36 -11.49
CA LEU A 32 -13.00 4.96 -10.10
C LEU A 32 -12.48 6.12 -9.24
N ASP A 33 -12.00 7.21 -9.83
CA ASP A 33 -11.48 8.40 -9.11
C ASP A 33 -12.56 9.14 -8.30
N LYS A 34 -13.83 8.80 -8.48
CA LYS A 34 -14.88 9.38 -7.63
C LYS A 34 -15.05 8.66 -6.29
N TYR A 35 -14.44 7.48 -6.13
CA TYR A 35 -14.62 6.64 -4.94
C TYR A 35 -13.46 6.80 -3.95
N ASP A 36 -13.73 6.53 -2.69
CA ASP A 36 -12.73 6.57 -1.61
C ASP A 36 -12.03 5.21 -1.46
N TYR A 37 -12.73 4.13 -1.79
CA TYR A 37 -12.26 2.76 -1.71
C TYR A 37 -12.50 2.03 -3.02
N VAL A 38 -11.59 1.11 -3.37
CA VAL A 38 -11.75 0.20 -4.49
C VAL A 38 -11.55 -1.22 -4.00
N VAL A 39 -12.52 -2.07 -4.29
CA VAL A 39 -12.46 -3.51 -4.05
C VAL A 39 -12.09 -4.19 -5.36
N GLY A 40 -11.06 -5.01 -5.33
CA GLY A 40 -10.70 -5.91 -6.41
C GLY A 40 -11.07 -7.33 -6.04
N ASP A 41 -11.88 -7.99 -6.85
CA ASP A 41 -12.24 -9.40 -6.64
C ASP A 41 -12.03 -10.21 -7.93
N TYR A 42 -11.66 -11.49 -7.78
CA TYR A 42 -11.39 -12.36 -8.91
C TYR A 42 -12.59 -13.25 -9.22
N GLY A 43 -13.34 -12.88 -10.26
CA GLY A 43 -14.41 -13.70 -10.83
C GLY A 43 -13.93 -14.42 -12.08
N TYR A 44 -13.95 -15.76 -12.09
CA TYR A 44 -13.49 -16.58 -13.23
C TYR A 44 -12.08 -16.17 -13.71
N ASP A 45 -11.15 -15.99 -12.77
CA ASP A 45 -9.76 -15.55 -12.99
C ASP A 45 -9.63 -14.15 -13.64
N GLN A 46 -10.70 -13.36 -13.64
CA GLN A 46 -10.67 -11.97 -14.10
C GLN A 46 -10.84 -11.02 -12.92
N LEU A 47 -9.90 -10.07 -12.82
CA LEU A 47 -9.99 -8.98 -11.86
C LEU A 47 -11.16 -8.06 -12.19
N ARG A 48 -12.08 -7.91 -11.24
CA ARG A 48 -13.19 -6.95 -11.27
C ARG A 48 -12.90 -5.86 -10.26
N LEU A 49 -13.02 -4.60 -10.67
CA LEU A 49 -12.85 -3.46 -9.78
C LEU A 49 -14.21 -2.82 -9.49
N LYS A 50 -14.49 -2.60 -8.21
CA LYS A 50 -15.71 -1.96 -7.74
C LYS A 50 -15.37 -0.83 -6.77
N GLY A 51 -15.87 0.37 -7.05
CA GLY A 51 -15.65 1.53 -6.21
C GLY A 51 -16.73 1.72 -5.14
N PHE A 52 -16.30 2.13 -3.94
CA PHE A 52 -17.12 2.42 -2.77
C PHE A 52 -16.74 3.77 -2.14
N TYR A 53 -17.72 4.44 -1.57
CA TYR A 53 -17.57 5.67 -0.80
C TYR A 53 -17.37 5.37 0.68
N LYS A 54 -16.73 6.29 1.38
CA LYS A 54 -16.75 6.31 2.84
C LYS A 54 -18.17 6.45 3.41
N ASP A 55 -18.42 5.84 4.56
CA ASP A 55 -19.74 5.84 5.21
C ASP A 55 -20.21 7.25 5.61
N SER A 56 -19.29 8.18 5.83
CA SER A 56 -19.60 9.58 6.15
C SER A 56 -20.24 10.35 4.99
N ASN A 57 -20.21 9.81 3.76
CA ASN A 57 -20.85 10.43 2.61
C ASN A 57 -22.36 10.17 2.60
N LYS A 58 -23.12 11.12 3.16
CA LYS A 58 -24.60 11.06 3.23
C LYS A 58 -25.29 11.01 1.85
N LYS A 59 -24.61 11.39 0.77
CA LYS A 59 -25.13 11.33 -0.60
C LYS A 59 -24.84 9.99 -1.29
N ALA A 60 -23.99 9.14 -0.71
CA ALA A 60 -23.69 7.83 -1.26
C ALA A 60 -24.86 6.87 -1.03
N GLU A 61 -25.23 6.15 -2.09
CA GLU A 61 -26.11 4.99 -2.02
C GLU A 61 -25.55 3.98 -1.03
N ILE A 62 -26.43 3.37 -0.22
CA ILE A 62 -26.03 2.43 0.85
C ILE A 62 -25.22 1.27 0.29
N SER A 63 -25.57 0.76 -0.90
CA SER A 63 -24.87 -0.32 -1.60
C SER A 63 -23.48 0.03 -2.15
N LYS A 64 -23.09 1.31 -2.05
CA LYS A 64 -21.77 1.81 -2.47
C LYS A 64 -21.01 2.38 -1.28
N ARG A 65 -21.35 1.99 -0.06
CA ARG A 65 -20.66 2.43 1.16
C ARG A 65 -19.61 1.42 1.60
N PHE A 66 -18.62 1.87 2.36
CA PHE A 66 -17.61 1.00 2.94
C PHE A 66 -18.25 -0.12 3.75
N SER A 67 -19.28 0.19 4.55
CA SER A 67 -20.04 -0.81 5.31
C SER A 67 -20.65 -1.93 4.47
N SER A 68 -20.93 -1.67 3.18
CA SER A 68 -21.55 -2.64 2.27
C SER A 68 -20.55 -3.50 1.48
N ILE A 69 -19.23 -3.25 1.65
CA ILE A 69 -18.19 -4.04 0.97
C ILE A 69 -18.29 -5.50 1.36
N GLN A 70 -18.52 -5.79 2.65
CA GLN A 70 -18.65 -7.15 3.14
C GLN A 70 -19.83 -7.88 2.47
N ASP A 71 -20.97 -7.21 2.35
CA ASP A 71 -22.15 -7.75 1.69
C ASP A 71 -21.88 -8.00 0.20
N TYR A 72 -21.18 -7.07 -0.47
CA TYR A 72 -20.76 -7.23 -1.86
C TYR A 72 -19.86 -8.46 -2.05
N ILE A 73 -18.86 -8.66 -1.18
CA ILE A 73 -17.97 -9.82 -1.27
C ILE A 73 -18.78 -11.11 -1.07
N LEU A 74 -19.67 -11.15 -0.07
CA LEU A 74 -20.49 -12.34 0.20
C LEU A 74 -21.48 -12.66 -0.94
N GLU A 75 -22.00 -11.64 -1.62
CA GLU A 75 -22.98 -11.82 -2.70
C GLU A 75 -22.32 -12.15 -4.04
N TYR A 76 -21.16 -11.57 -4.35
CA TYR A 76 -20.55 -11.63 -5.69
C TYR A 76 -19.24 -12.42 -5.76
N CYS A 77 -18.57 -12.66 -4.63
CA CYS A 77 -17.32 -13.43 -4.54
C CYS A 77 -17.69 -14.85 -4.07
N ASN A 78 -17.52 -15.83 -4.96
CA ASN A 78 -17.78 -17.24 -4.63
C ASN A 78 -16.91 -17.72 -3.45
N PHE A 79 -17.24 -18.85 -2.83
CA PHE A 79 -16.42 -19.40 -1.74
C PHE A 79 -14.94 -19.54 -2.16
N GLY A 80 -14.05 -18.92 -1.38
CA GLY A 80 -12.61 -18.95 -1.63
C GLY A 80 -12.12 -18.04 -2.77
N CYS A 81 -13.00 -17.20 -3.31
CA CYS A 81 -12.68 -16.14 -4.26
C CYS A 81 -11.66 -15.17 -3.62
N PRO A 82 -10.47 -14.98 -4.24
CA PRO A 82 -9.51 -13.98 -3.78
C PRO A 82 -10.04 -12.58 -3.99
N TYR A 83 -9.77 -11.69 -3.03
CA TYR A 83 -10.12 -10.28 -3.14
C TYR A 83 -9.12 -9.41 -2.35
N PHE A 84 -9.12 -8.13 -2.67
CA PHE A 84 -8.38 -7.10 -1.95
C PHE A 84 -9.20 -5.82 -1.87
N VAL A 85 -8.88 -4.99 -0.89
CA VAL A 85 -9.50 -3.67 -0.69
C VAL A 85 -8.39 -2.64 -0.57
N VAL A 86 -8.42 -1.65 -1.47
CA VAL A 86 -7.51 -0.51 -1.42
C VAL A 86 -8.29 0.77 -1.11
N ARG A 87 -7.69 1.63 -0.28
CA ARG A 87 -8.17 2.96 0.02
C ARG A 87 -7.38 3.97 -0.80
N ARG A 88 -8.05 4.94 -1.39
CA ARG A 88 -7.38 6.08 -2.01
C ARG A 88 -6.98 7.09 -0.95
N LEU A 89 -5.74 7.53 -1.02
CA LEU A 89 -5.22 8.58 -0.15
C LEU A 89 -5.62 9.95 -0.70
N SER A 90 -6.05 10.83 0.19
CA SER A 90 -6.26 12.24 -0.16
C SER A 90 -4.91 12.96 -0.33
N PRO A 91 -4.87 14.09 -1.05
CA PRO A 91 -3.64 14.87 -1.21
C PRO A 91 -3.00 15.28 0.12
N ASN A 92 -3.82 15.53 1.16
CA ASN A 92 -3.31 15.89 2.48
C ASN A 92 -2.63 14.69 3.17
N GLU A 93 -3.25 13.51 3.13
CA GLU A 93 -2.67 12.29 3.70
C GLU A 93 -1.37 11.89 2.98
N PHE A 94 -1.30 12.13 1.67
CA PHE A 94 -0.08 11.92 0.90
C PHE A 94 1.06 12.86 1.32
N ILE A 95 0.74 14.14 1.58
CA ILE A 95 1.73 15.12 2.04
C ILE A 95 2.23 14.78 3.44
N GLU A 96 1.33 14.39 4.34
CA GLU A 96 1.69 13.94 5.70
C GLU A 96 2.64 12.73 5.67
N GLU A 97 2.37 11.72 4.83
CA GLU A 97 3.27 10.56 4.67
C GLU A 97 4.64 10.91 4.05
N ILE A 98 4.74 11.98 3.26
CA ILE A 98 6.03 12.45 2.73
C ILE A 98 6.80 13.23 3.80
N ASP A 99 6.13 14.14 4.50
CA ASP A 99 6.73 14.97 5.56
C ASP A 99 7.34 14.09 6.66
N ASP A 100 6.60 13.07 7.08
CA ASP A 100 7.09 12.06 8.03
C ASP A 100 8.34 11.31 7.52
N LYS A 101 8.42 11.03 6.21
CA LYS A 101 9.59 10.36 5.62
C LYS A 101 10.78 11.30 5.47
N GLU A 102 10.55 12.57 5.15
CA GLU A 102 11.58 13.59 5.02
C GLU A 102 12.25 13.82 6.39
N ASP A 103 11.44 13.89 7.45
CA ASP A 103 11.91 13.95 8.85
C ASP A 103 12.71 12.71 9.28
N ILE A 104 12.36 11.52 8.80
CA ILE A 104 13.12 10.28 9.07
C ILE A 104 14.47 10.30 8.36
N ILE A 105 14.51 10.78 7.11
CA ILE A 105 15.74 10.88 6.31
C ILE A 105 16.69 11.91 6.94
N ASP A 106 16.20 13.03 7.42
CA ASP A 106 17.03 14.04 8.11
C ASP A 106 17.63 13.46 9.42
N LYS A 107 16.81 12.73 10.21
CA LYS A 107 17.28 12.01 11.41
C LYS A 107 18.29 10.90 11.11
N LEU A 108 18.21 10.24 9.96
CA LEU A 108 19.18 9.22 9.53
C LEU A 108 20.52 9.81 9.10
N HIS A 109 20.54 11.03 8.54
CA HIS A 109 21.79 11.72 8.18
C HIS A 109 22.62 12.11 9.41
N ASP A 110 21.98 12.33 10.56
CA ASP A 110 22.66 12.62 11.83
C ASP A 110 23.22 11.39 12.54
N VAL A 111 22.86 10.17 12.11
CA VAL A 111 23.48 8.93 12.58
C VAL A 111 24.80 8.73 11.84
N LYS A 112 25.84 9.46 12.28
CA LYS A 112 27.22 9.22 11.86
C LYS A 112 27.63 7.81 12.26
N ILE A 113 27.49 6.86 11.35
CA ILE A 113 28.10 5.54 11.47
C ILE A 113 29.61 5.77 11.55
N GLN A 114 30.21 5.50 12.72
CA GLN A 114 31.66 5.46 12.84
C GLN A 114 32.14 4.22 12.05
N PRO A 115 32.96 4.37 11.00
CA PRO A 115 33.56 3.21 10.37
C PRO A 115 34.48 2.57 11.41
N THR A 116 34.13 1.39 11.91
CA THR A 116 35.04 0.56 12.70
C THR A 116 36.06 -0.03 11.73
N ILE A 117 37.12 0.74 11.45
CA ILE A 117 38.27 0.26 10.69
C ILE A 117 38.89 -0.86 11.53
N GLN A 118 38.89 -2.08 11.00
CA GLN A 118 39.70 -3.18 11.56
C GLN A 118 41.15 -2.90 11.20
N ASP A 119 41.88 -2.20 12.08
CA ASP A 119 43.31 -2.03 11.97
C ASP A 119 44.00 -3.40 12.07
N THR A 120 44.46 -3.91 10.92
CA THR A 120 45.36 -5.06 10.84
C THR A 120 46.77 -4.55 11.08
N GLU A 121 47.12 -4.27 12.34
CA GLU A 121 48.50 -3.95 12.71
C GLU A 121 49.33 -5.23 12.87
N LYS A 122 50.24 -5.41 11.92
CA LYS A 122 51.40 -6.29 12.01
C LYS A 122 52.23 -5.89 13.23
N HIS A 123 52.33 -6.75 14.24
CA HIS A 123 53.39 -6.67 15.23
C HIS A 123 54.47 -7.71 14.93
N THR A 124 55.50 -7.28 14.21
CA THR A 124 56.80 -7.92 14.24
C THR A 124 57.53 -7.42 15.48
N GLN A 125 57.83 -8.32 16.41
CA GLN A 125 58.94 -8.12 17.35
C GLN A 125 59.76 -9.40 17.42
N ALA A 126 61.04 -9.27 17.00
CA ALA A 126 62.17 -10.00 17.59
C ALA A 126 62.09 -9.87 19.13
N ILE A 127 62.70 -10.71 19.97
CA ILE A 127 64.14 -10.87 20.18
C ILE A 127 64.38 -12.03 21.17
N ASP A 128 65.45 -12.80 20.93
CA ASP A 128 66.42 -13.34 21.90
C ASP A 128 65.99 -14.28 23.05
N GLN A 129 66.26 -15.59 22.87
CA GLN A 129 67.14 -16.44 23.72
C GLN A 129 67.20 -17.89 23.20
#